data_AF-A0A4R4ZNC6-F1
#
_entry.id   AF-A0A4R4ZNC6-F1
#
_cell.length_a   1.000
_cell.length_b   1.000
_cell.length_c   1.000
_cell.angle_alpha   90.00
_cell.angle_beta   90.00
_cell.angle_gamma   90.00
#
_symmetry.space_group_name_H-M   'P 1'
#
loop_
_entity.id
_entity.type
_entity.pdbx_description
1 polymer ?
#
loop_
_entity_poly.entity_id
_entity_poly.type
_entity_poly.pdbx_seq_one_letter_code
_entity_poly.pdbx_strand_id
1 'polypeptide(L)'
;MRSLAVLRLVAVLHAVAICAQPVAIGIYLNGATTGLKIHEPVGIALAFVGLTQLIAALVYWRRGGRPLAPLIALLILAAEAVQIAMGFNKQLTIHIPLGIALIGSTVGFAIWICRRRTVSA
;
A
#
# COMPACT_ATOMS: atom_id res chain seq x y z
N MET A 1 -20.89 8.84 -2.94
CA MET A 1 -19.95 9.25 -4.01
C MET A 1 -18.63 9.82 -3.48
N ARG A 2 -18.63 10.81 -2.58
CA ARG A 2 -17.40 11.42 -2.03
C ARG A 2 -16.43 10.43 -1.36
N SER A 3 -16.94 9.50 -0.54
CA SER A 3 -16.09 8.50 0.15
C SER A 3 -15.36 7.55 -0.80
N LEU A 4 -15.99 7.18 -1.93
CA LEU A 4 -15.35 6.34 -2.94
C LEU A 4 -14.24 7.11 -3.69
N ALA A 5 -14.45 8.40 -3.98
CA ALA A 5 -13.42 9.23 -4.59
C ALA A 5 -12.19 9.38 -3.68
N VAL A 6 -12.40 9.61 -2.38
CA VAL A 6 -11.32 9.65 -1.38
C VAL A 6 -10.57 8.30 -1.34
N LEU A 7 -11.29 7.18 -1.23
CA LEU A 7 -10.65 5.86 -1.20
C LEU A 7 -9.84 5.58 -2.47
N ARG A 8 -10.34 5.98 -3.64
CA ARG A 8 -9.61 5.84 -4.91
C ARG A 8 -8.35 6.68 -4.95
N LEU A 9 -8.43 7.94 -4.54
CA LEU A 9 -7.27 8.83 -4.48
C LEU A 9 -6.19 8.24 -3.56
N VAL A 10 -6.58 7.85 -2.34
CA VAL A 10 -5.65 7.25 -1.38
C VAL A 10 -5.05 5.96 -1.93
N ALA A 11 -5.86 5.07 -2.53
CA ALA A 11 -5.37 3.82 -3.09
C ALA A 11 -4.37 4.01 -4.25
N VAL A 12 -4.62 4.99 -5.13
CA VAL A 12 -3.68 5.31 -6.22
C VAL A 12 -2.40 5.91 -5.67
N LEU A 13 -2.48 6.87 -4.73
CA LEU A 13 -1.30 7.44 -4.09
C LEU A 13 -0.47 6.38 -3.37
N HIS A 14 -1.14 5.46 -2.67
CA HIS A 14 -0.51 4.34 -2.00
C HIS A 14 0.24 3.46 -3.01
N ALA A 15 -0.45 3.00 -4.06
CA ALA A 15 0.14 2.15 -5.11
C ALA A 15 1.33 2.82 -5.82
N VAL A 16 1.25 4.12 -6.12
CA VAL A 16 2.35 4.86 -6.74
C VAL A 16 3.55 4.98 -5.81
N ALA A 17 3.31 5.37 -4.55
CA ALA A 17 4.38 5.57 -3.58
C ALA A 17 5.12 4.26 -3.25
N ILE A 18 4.41 3.13 -3.12
CA ILE A 18 5.06 1.84 -2.86
C ILE A 18 5.81 1.30 -4.08
N CYS A 19 5.36 1.60 -5.30
CA CYS A 19 6.12 1.30 -6.53
C CYS A 19 7.45 2.09 -6.63
N ALA A 20 7.59 3.22 -5.92
CA ALA A 20 8.84 3.97 -5.87
C ALA A 20 9.86 3.37 -4.88
N GLN A 21 9.43 2.54 -3.93
CA GLN A 21 10.31 1.95 -2.91
C GLN A 21 11.47 1.12 -3.47
N PRO A 22 11.27 0.23 -4.47
CA PRO A 22 12.35 -0.51 -5.10
C PRO A 22 13.44 0.38 -5.71
N VAL A 23 13.09 1.56 -6.20
CA VAL A 23 14.07 2.52 -6.75
C VAL A 23 14.95 3.06 -5.63
N ALA A 24 14.36 3.51 -4.51
CA ALA A 24 15.10 4.05 -3.37
C ALA A 24 16.06 3.00 -2.75
N ILE A 25 15.57 1.77 -2.52
CA ILE A 25 16.44 0.72 -1.98
C ILE A 25 17.46 0.23 -3.03
N GLY A 26 17.11 0.22 -4.32
CA GLY A 26 18.03 -0.11 -5.40
C GLY A 26 19.23 0.84 -5.46
N ILE A 27 19.01 2.13 -5.24
CA ILE A 27 20.09 3.14 -5.11
C ILE A 27 21.03 2.78 -3.95
N TYR A 28 20.48 2.35 -2.81
CA TYR A 28 21.26 1.91 -1.66
C TYR A 28 22.06 0.63 -1.95
N LEU A 29 21.43 -0.37 -2.57
CA LEU A 29 22.09 -1.61 -2.96
C LEU A 29 23.18 -1.38 -4.02
N ASN A 30 23.08 -0.30 -4.79
CA ASN A 30 24.12 0.16 -5.72
C ASN A 30 25.23 1.01 -5.03
N GLY A 31 25.27 1.04 -3.69
CA GLY A 31 26.34 1.65 -2.89
C GLY A 31 26.08 3.09 -2.41
N ALA A 32 24.97 3.72 -2.80
CA ALA A 32 24.68 5.09 -2.40
C ALA A 32 23.78 5.15 -1.15
N THR A 33 24.33 5.56 0.00
CA THR A 33 23.61 5.64 1.29
C THR A 33 22.40 6.58 1.29
N THR A 34 22.31 7.51 0.33
CA THR A 34 21.15 8.37 0.10
C THR A 34 19.88 7.57 -0.17
N GLY A 35 19.97 6.41 -0.83
CA GLY A 35 18.83 5.54 -1.09
C GLY A 35 18.14 5.09 0.19
N LEU A 36 18.90 4.69 1.22
CA LEU A 36 18.35 4.26 2.50
C LEU A 36 17.70 5.42 3.26
N LYS A 37 18.30 6.61 3.20
CA LYS A 37 17.75 7.86 3.79
C LYS A 37 16.41 8.27 3.17
N ILE A 38 16.06 7.74 2.00
CA ILE A 38 14.75 7.93 1.37
C ILE A 38 13.84 6.72 1.64
N HIS A 39 14.34 5.52 1.42
CA HIS A 39 13.59 4.27 1.56
C HIS A 39 12.92 4.14 2.94
N GLU A 40 13.69 4.35 4.00
CA GLU A 40 13.23 4.15 5.38
C GLU A 40 12.08 5.10 5.78
N PRO A 41 12.23 6.45 5.70
CA PRO A 41 11.14 7.34 6.10
C PRO A 41 9.91 7.22 5.20
N VAL A 42 10.08 6.99 3.90
CA VAL A 42 8.95 6.77 2.99
C VAL A 42 8.27 5.42 3.29
N GLY A 43 9.03 4.41 3.70
CA GLY A 43 8.50 3.09 4.09
C GLY A 43 7.61 3.19 5.33
N ILE A 44 8.03 3.98 6.32
CA ILE A 44 7.21 4.30 7.49
C ILE A 44 5.99 5.14 7.10
N ALA A 45 6.15 6.14 6.23
CA ALA A 45 5.05 6.98 5.75
C ALA A 45 3.97 6.15 5.01
N LEU A 46 4.36 5.12 4.27
CA LEU A 46 3.45 4.21 3.58
C LEU A 46 2.49 3.50 4.55
N ALA A 47 2.95 3.07 5.74
CA ALA A 47 2.04 2.49 6.73
C ALA A 47 0.96 3.48 7.21
N PHE A 48 1.28 4.78 7.31
CA PHE A 48 0.27 5.81 7.61
C PHE A 48 -0.70 6.03 6.43
N VAL A 49 -0.22 5.90 5.20
CA VAL A 49 -1.08 5.88 4.00
C VAL A 49 -1.97 4.64 4.01
N GLY A 50 -1.45 3.47 4.38
CA GLY A 50 -2.20 2.22 4.58
C GLY A 50 -3.28 2.35 5.66
N LEU A 51 -2.98 2.99 6.78
CA LEU A 51 -3.97 3.32 7.82
C LEU A 51 -5.06 4.24 7.29
N THR A 52 -4.67 5.28 6.54
CA THR A 52 -5.61 6.20 5.91
C THR A 52 -6.51 5.48 4.89
N GLN A 53 -5.94 4.54 4.12
CA GLN A 53 -6.67 3.68 3.20
C GLN A 53 -7.68 2.80 3.94
N LEU A 54 -7.30 2.19 5.06
CA LEU A 54 -8.19 1.38 5.89
C LEU A 54 -9.37 2.22 6.43
N ILE A 55 -9.10 3.41 6.96
CA ILE A 55 -10.15 4.31 7.46
C ILE A 55 -11.09 4.71 6.31
N ALA A 56 -10.56 5.10 5.16
CA ALA A 56 -11.36 5.43 3.99
C ALA A 56 -12.19 4.23 3.49
N ALA A 57 -11.63 3.02 3.54
CA ALA A 57 -12.32 1.79 3.18
C ALA A 57 -13.47 1.46 4.14
N LEU A 58 -13.25 1.62 5.45
CA LEU A 58 -14.29 1.47 6.48
C LEU A 58 -15.44 2.45 6.24
N VAL A 59 -15.13 3.75 6.05
CA VAL A 59 -16.15 4.78 5.76
C VAL A 59 -16.91 4.48 4.47
N TYR A 60 -16.21 4.01 3.43
CA TYR A 60 -16.84 3.61 2.17
C TYR A 60 -17.78 2.42 2.38
N TRP A 61 -17.34 1.37 3.07
CA TRP A 61 -18.15 0.19 3.36
C TRP A 61 -19.40 0.54 4.18
N ARG A 62 -19.25 1.33 5.26
CA ARG A 62 -20.39 1.75 6.10
C ARG A 62 -21.44 2.58 5.36
N ARG A 63 -21.09 3.16 4.21
CA ARG A 63 -22.01 3.89 3.32
C ARG A 63 -22.55 3.02 2.16
N GLY A 64 -22.56 1.70 2.31
CA GLY A 64 -23.06 0.75 1.29
C GLY A 64 -22.02 0.36 0.23
N GLY A 65 -20.74 0.61 0.50
CA GLY A 65 -19.63 0.22 -0.37
C GLY A 65 -19.34 -1.28 -0.39
N ARG A 66 -18.22 -1.67 -1.00
CA ARG A 66 -17.77 -3.07 -1.05
C ARG A 66 -17.34 -3.56 0.34
N PRO A 67 -17.94 -4.63 0.89
CA PRO A 67 -17.65 -5.11 2.24
C PRO A 67 -16.25 -5.72 2.39
N LEU A 68 -15.63 -6.17 1.30
CA LEU A 68 -14.25 -6.69 1.33
C LEU A 68 -13.17 -5.60 1.38
N ALA A 69 -13.52 -4.34 1.08
CA ALA A 69 -12.51 -3.28 0.98
C ALA A 69 -11.76 -3.02 2.31
N PRO A 70 -12.43 -2.94 3.48
CA PRO A 70 -11.73 -2.78 4.76
C PRO A 70 -10.83 -3.98 5.10
N LEU A 71 -11.28 -5.21 4.83
CA LEU A 71 -10.51 -6.41 5.13
C LEU A 71 -9.21 -6.44 4.32
N ILE A 72 -9.28 -6.17 3.01
CA ILE A 72 -8.08 -6.14 2.15
C ILE A 72 -7.15 -5.00 2.58
N ALA A 73 -7.68 -3.81 2.89
CA ALA A 73 -6.87 -2.69 3.37
C ALA A 73 -6.18 -3.00 4.72
N LEU A 74 -6.86 -3.72 5.62
CA LEU A 74 -6.30 -4.18 6.89
C LEU A 74 -5.16 -5.19 6.67
N LEU A 75 -5.35 -6.15 5.76
CA LEU A 75 -4.30 -7.13 5.43
C LEU A 75 -3.07 -6.47 4.81
N ILE A 76 -3.26 -5.48 3.93
CA ILE A 76 -2.15 -4.67 3.40
C ILE A 76 -1.41 -3.97 4.54
N LEU A 77 -2.12 -3.24 5.42
CA LEU A 77 -1.50 -2.52 6.54
C LEU A 77 -0.76 -3.46 7.50
N ALA A 78 -1.33 -4.63 7.80
CA ALA A 78 -0.69 -5.63 8.64
C ALA A 78 0.60 -6.16 7.98
N ALA A 79 0.56 -6.43 6.68
CA ALA A 79 1.74 -6.84 5.92
C ALA A 79 2.79 -5.73 5.84
N GLU A 80 2.41 -4.44 5.76
CA GLU A 80 3.33 -3.31 5.86
C GLU A 80 4.02 -3.23 7.22
N ALA A 81 3.29 -3.48 8.31
CA ALA A 81 3.89 -3.53 9.65
C ALA A 81 4.94 -4.65 9.76
N VAL A 82 4.64 -5.84 9.22
CA VAL A 82 5.61 -6.94 9.11
C VAL A 82 6.80 -6.52 8.24
N GLN A 83 6.54 -5.87 7.11
CA GLN A 83 7.56 -5.42 6.18
C GLN A 83 8.55 -4.45 6.83
N ILE A 84 8.05 -3.47 7.59
CA ILE A 84 8.85 -2.51 8.37
C ILE A 84 9.71 -3.26 9.40
N ALA A 85 9.10 -4.18 10.15
CA ALA A 85 9.83 -4.98 11.14
C ALA A 85 10.95 -5.81 10.49
N MET A 86 10.68 -6.47 9.36
CA MET A 86 11.70 -7.24 8.62
C MET A 86 12.82 -6.34 8.07
N GLY A 87 12.50 -5.11 7.65
CA GLY A 87 13.47 -4.12 7.21
C GLY A 87 14.46 -3.74 8.32
N PHE A 88 13.95 -3.37 9.49
CA PHE A 88 14.80 -3.03 10.65
C PHE A 88 15.62 -4.21 11.16
N ASN A 89 15.08 -5.43 11.09
CA ASN A 89 15.79 -6.65 11.48
C ASN A 89 16.72 -7.20 10.37
N LYS A 90 16.82 -6.51 9.24
CA LYS A 90 17.65 -6.92 8.08
C LYS A 90 17.32 -8.34 7.56
N GLN A 91 16.07 -8.78 7.73
CA GLN A 91 15.59 -10.09 7.28
C GLN A 91 15.19 -10.02 5.80
N LEU A 92 16.18 -9.87 4.92
CA LEU A 92 15.97 -9.60 3.48
C LEU A 92 15.24 -10.72 2.74
N THR A 93 15.43 -11.97 3.17
CA THR A 93 14.75 -13.16 2.61
C THR A 93 13.23 -13.06 2.71
N ILE A 94 12.71 -12.37 3.73
CA ILE A 94 11.27 -12.14 3.92
C ILE A 94 10.90 -10.75 3.38
N HIS A 95 11.70 -9.74 3.69
CA HIS A 95 11.43 -8.35 3.33
C HIS A 95 11.30 -8.15 1.82
N ILE A 96 12.19 -8.74 1.00
CA ILE A 96 12.17 -8.52 -0.45
C ILE A 96 10.90 -9.16 -1.08
N PRO A 97 10.61 -10.46 -0.87
CA PRO A 97 9.40 -11.06 -1.44
C PRO A 97 8.10 -10.43 -0.94
N LEU A 98 8.02 -10.10 0.36
CA LEU A 98 6.85 -9.45 0.93
C LEU A 98 6.63 -8.05 0.34
N GLY A 99 7.70 -7.29 0.09
CA GLY A 99 7.63 -5.99 -0.57
C GLY A 99 7.07 -6.07 -1.98
N ILE A 100 7.50 -7.06 -2.76
CA ILE A 100 6.96 -7.31 -4.11
C ILE A 100 5.47 -7.68 -4.04
N ALA A 101 5.10 -8.54 -3.10
CA ALA A 101 3.69 -8.91 -2.88
C ALA A 101 2.82 -7.71 -2.47
N LEU A 102 3.35 -6.80 -1.66
CA LEU A 102 2.68 -5.55 -1.27
C LEU A 102 2.49 -4.59 -2.45
N ILE A 103 3.47 -4.48 -3.36
CA ILE A 103 3.30 -3.73 -4.61
C ILE A 103 2.13 -4.30 -5.43
N GLY A 104 2.12 -5.61 -5.66
CA GLY A 104 1.03 -6.27 -6.38
C GLY A 104 -0.33 -6.08 -5.70
N SER A 105 -0.37 -6.17 -4.36
CA SER A 105 -1.61 -6.05 -3.57
C SER A 105 -2.19 -4.63 -3.58
N THR A 106 -1.34 -3.61 -3.42
CA THR A 106 -1.76 -2.20 -3.43
C THR A 106 -2.21 -1.75 -4.82
N VAL A 107 -1.45 -2.12 -5.87
CA VAL A 107 -1.85 -1.88 -7.27
C VAL A 107 -3.14 -2.61 -7.61
N GLY A 108 -3.25 -3.88 -7.23
CA GLY A 108 -4.46 -4.68 -7.40
C GLY A 108 -5.68 -4.07 -6.69
N PHE A 109 -5.50 -3.59 -5.45
CA PHE A 109 -6.54 -2.89 -4.71
C PHE A 109 -6.97 -1.58 -5.40
N ALA A 110 -6.01 -0.78 -5.86
CA ALA A 110 -6.27 0.47 -6.59
C ALA A 110 -7.04 0.22 -7.89
N ILE A 111 -6.62 -0.74 -8.71
CA ILE A 111 -7.32 -1.14 -9.93
C ILE A 111 -8.74 -1.62 -9.59
N TRP A 112 -8.85 -2.53 -8.61
CA TRP A 112 -10.14 -3.10 -8.21
C TRP A 112 -11.12 -2.01 -7.80
N ILE A 113 -10.73 -1.08 -6.92
CA ILE A 113 -11.62 -0.01 -6.42
C ILE A 113 -11.94 1.06 -7.48
N CYS A 114 -11.06 1.25 -8.47
CA CYS A 114 -11.27 2.14 -9.59
C CYS A 114 -12.18 1.56 -10.68
N ARG A 115 -12.25 0.22 -10.84
CA ARG A 115 -13.16 -0.42 -11.80
C ARG A 115 -14.62 -0.03 -11.55
N ARG A 116 -15.31 0.38 -12.62
CA ARG A 116 -16.77 0.61 -12.61
C ARG A 116 -17.48 -0.73 -12.44
N ARG A 117 -18.59 -0.77 -11.68
CA ARG A 117 -19.49 -1.93 -11.73
C ARG A 117 -20.28 -1.82 -13.03
N THR A 118 -20.03 -2.71 -13.98
CA THR A 118 -21.00 -2.97 -15.05
C THR A 118 -22.17 -3.71 -14.42
N VAL A 119 -23.32 -3.05 -14.33
CA VAL A 119 -24.58 -3.74 -14.04
C VAL A 119 -25.00 -4.35 -15.38
N SER A 120 -24.89 -5.67 -15.51
CA SER A 120 -25.56 -6.36 -16.62
C SER A 120 -27.06 -6.28 -16.34
N ALA A 121 -27.80 -5.64 -17.25
CA ALA A 121 -29.26 -5.54 -17.23
C ALA A 121 -29.90 -6.91 -17.48
#